data_AF-A0A0D2T1M7-F1
#
_entry.id   AF-A0A0D2T1M7-F1
#
_cell.length_a   1.000
_cell.length_b   1.000
_cell.length_c   1.000
_cell.angle_alpha   90.00
_cell.angle_beta   90.00
_cell.angle_gamma   90.00
#
_symmetry.space_group_name_H-M   'P 1'
#
loop_
_entity.id
_entity.type
_entity.pdbx_description
1 polymer ?
#
loop_
_entity_poly.entity_id
_entity_poly.type
_entity_poly.pdbx_seq_one_letter_code
_entity_poly.pdbx_strand_id
1 'polypeptide(L)'
;MTMLEEQKDQSTLVNPQLSPPNSYGAVVLGGTFDRLHDGHRLFLKSAAEIARDRIVVGVCDGPMLSKKQFAELIQPTEERMHNVENYIKSIKPKLVVQVEPITDPYGPSIIDEHLEAILVRLKL
;
A
#
# COMPACT_ATOMS: atom_id res chain seq x y z
N MET A 1 -42.02 21.60 -7.48
CA MET A 1 -41.31 20.70 -8.43
C MET A 1 -39.83 20.92 -8.21
N THR A 2 -39.28 20.16 -7.27
CA THR A 2 -37.96 20.39 -6.68
C THR A 2 -36.90 19.78 -7.60
N MET A 3 -35.98 20.62 -8.08
CA MET A 3 -34.73 20.20 -8.71
C MET A 3 -33.82 19.73 -7.58
N LEU A 4 -33.48 18.44 -7.54
CA LEU A 4 -32.39 17.92 -6.72
C LEU A 4 -31.17 17.81 -7.63
N GLU A 5 -30.18 18.64 -7.34
CA GLU A 5 -28.88 18.65 -7.99
C GLU A 5 -28.14 17.33 -7.70
N GLU A 6 -27.54 16.77 -8.76
CA GLU A 6 -26.74 15.55 -8.72
C GLU A 6 -25.53 15.73 -7.79
N GLN A 7 -25.47 14.91 -6.73
CA GLN A 7 -24.28 14.79 -5.91
C GLN A 7 -23.16 14.13 -6.73
N LYS A 8 -22.18 14.94 -7.15
CA LYS A 8 -20.96 14.47 -7.79
C LYS A 8 -20.11 13.69 -6.79
N ASP A 9 -20.10 12.36 -6.95
CA ASP A 9 -19.24 11.44 -6.21
C ASP A 9 -17.75 11.81 -6.41
N GLN A 10 -17.06 12.18 -5.34
CA GLN A 10 -15.65 12.61 -5.34
C GLN A 10 -14.65 11.43 -5.43
N SER A 11 -15.09 10.26 -5.89
CA SER A 11 -14.29 9.02 -5.86
C SER A 11 -13.31 8.82 -7.02
N THR A 12 -13.34 9.65 -8.06
CA THR A 12 -12.58 9.40 -9.31
C THR A 12 -11.58 10.51 -9.66
N LEU A 13 -10.54 10.65 -8.85
CA LEU A 13 -9.26 11.14 -9.37
C LEU A 13 -8.52 9.96 -9.99
N VAL A 14 -8.94 9.57 -11.20
CA VAL A 14 -8.24 8.55 -11.99
C VAL A 14 -6.87 9.13 -12.33
N ASN A 15 -5.83 8.64 -11.66
CA ASN A 15 -4.46 9.00 -12.00
C ASN A 15 -4.12 8.28 -13.31
N PRO A 16 -3.88 9.00 -14.43
CA PRO A 16 -3.80 8.40 -15.78
C PRO A 16 -2.65 7.40 -15.97
N GLN A 17 -1.77 7.26 -14.98
CA GLN A 17 -0.64 6.32 -14.95
C GLN A 17 -0.93 5.00 -14.21
N LEU A 18 -2.10 4.85 -13.58
CA LEU A 18 -2.46 3.62 -12.87
C LEU A 18 -3.27 2.70 -13.79
N SER A 19 -2.94 1.40 -13.75
CA SER A 19 -3.74 0.37 -14.40
C SER A 19 -5.18 0.36 -13.83
N PRO A 20 -6.18 -0.12 -14.59
CA PRO A 20 -7.54 -0.24 -14.09
C PRO A 20 -7.64 -1.08 -12.80
N PRO A 21 -8.72 -0.95 -12.02
CA PRO A 21 -8.94 -1.79 -10.84
C PRO A 21 -8.91 -3.29 -11.18
N ASN A 22 -8.37 -4.11 -10.28
CA ASN A 22 -8.24 -5.57 -10.41
C ASN A 22 -7.40 -6.07 -11.62
N SER A 23 -6.49 -5.24 -12.14
CA SER A 23 -5.64 -5.60 -13.28
C SER A 23 -4.70 -6.77 -13.01
N TYR A 24 -4.19 -6.92 -11.78
CA TYR A 24 -3.14 -7.88 -11.44
C TYR A 24 -3.61 -8.83 -10.33
N GLY A 25 -3.36 -10.13 -10.45
CA GLY A 25 -3.71 -11.14 -9.44
C GLY A 25 -3.04 -10.85 -8.11
N ALA A 26 -1.72 -10.63 -8.13
CA ALA A 26 -0.93 -10.29 -6.96
C ALA A 26 -0.05 -9.06 -7.19
N VAL A 27 -0.09 -8.11 -6.25
CA VAL A 27 0.69 -6.86 -6.29
C VAL A 27 1.58 -6.76 -5.06
N VAL A 28 2.83 -6.36 -5.23
CA VAL A 28 3.76 -6.09 -4.13
C VAL A 28 4.14 -4.61 -4.08
N LEU A 29 4.37 -4.11 -2.87
CA LEU A 29 4.96 -2.79 -2.60
C LEU A 29 5.72 -2.80 -1.28
N GLY A 30 6.61 -1.82 -1.11
CA GLY A 30 7.43 -1.68 0.09
C GLY A 30 7.47 -0.24 0.61
N GLY A 31 7.64 -0.09 1.93
CA GLY A 31 7.77 1.21 2.56
C GLY A 31 7.96 1.13 4.07
N THR A 32 8.30 2.26 4.69
CA THR A 32 8.38 2.34 6.16
C THR A 32 7.00 2.40 6.79
N PHE A 33 6.03 3.08 6.15
CA PHE A 33 4.66 3.20 6.65
C PHE A 33 4.52 3.70 8.09
N ASP A 34 5.47 4.53 8.54
CA ASP A 34 5.37 5.21 9.84
C ASP A 34 4.18 6.17 9.83
N ARG A 35 3.37 6.10 10.91
CA ARG A 35 2.23 6.98 11.18
C ARG A 35 1.40 7.29 9.94
N LEU A 36 0.89 6.25 9.26
CA LEU A 36 0.11 6.28 8.00
C LEU A 36 -0.56 7.64 7.69
N HIS A 37 0.18 8.56 7.09
CA HIS A 37 -0.33 9.86 6.65
C HIS A 37 -0.91 9.73 5.23
N ASP A 38 -1.51 10.79 4.70
CA ASP A 38 -2.27 10.75 3.45
C ASP A 38 -1.45 10.23 2.25
N GLY A 39 -0.18 10.60 2.19
CA GLY A 39 0.78 10.01 1.24
C GLY A 39 0.82 8.48 1.32
N HIS A 40 1.02 7.88 2.49
CA HIS A 40 0.99 6.41 2.62
C HIS A 40 -0.37 5.81 2.24
N ARG A 41 -1.45 6.44 2.70
CA ARG A 41 -2.82 6.00 2.44
C ARG A 41 -3.14 5.95 0.95
N LEU A 42 -2.80 7.00 0.20
CA LEU A 42 -2.97 7.02 -1.25
C LEU A 42 -2.17 5.89 -1.93
N PHE A 43 -0.97 5.57 -1.44
CA PHE A 43 -0.15 4.50 -2.01
C PHE A 43 -0.83 3.13 -1.88
N LEU A 44 -1.21 2.83 -0.63
CA LEU A 44 -1.81 1.56 -0.24
C LEU A 44 -3.18 1.41 -0.90
N LYS A 45 -3.96 2.49 -0.99
CA LYS A 45 -5.23 2.52 -1.71
C LYS A 45 -5.05 2.18 -3.18
N SER A 46 -4.14 2.88 -3.88
CA SER A 46 -3.88 2.62 -5.30
C SER A 46 -3.41 1.18 -5.54
N ALA A 47 -2.56 0.63 -4.67
CA ALA A 47 -2.14 -0.77 -4.76
C ALA A 47 -3.30 -1.75 -4.54
N ALA A 48 -4.15 -1.49 -3.55
CA ALA A 48 -5.32 -2.33 -3.26
C ALA A 48 -6.38 -2.28 -4.38
N GLU A 49 -6.50 -1.16 -5.08
CA GLU A 49 -7.40 -1.00 -6.23
C GLU A 49 -6.96 -1.85 -7.42
N ILE A 50 -5.66 -1.84 -7.77
CA ILE A 50 -5.15 -2.60 -8.93
C ILE A 50 -4.95 -4.09 -8.64
N ALA A 51 -4.78 -4.47 -7.37
CA ALA A 51 -4.69 -5.86 -6.94
C ALA A 51 -6.05 -6.54 -6.97
N ARG A 52 -6.18 -7.68 -7.66
CA ARG A 52 -7.40 -8.46 -7.77
C ARG A 52 -7.57 -9.39 -6.57
N ASP A 53 -6.57 -10.22 -6.30
CA ASP A 53 -6.67 -11.36 -5.39
C ASP A 53 -5.81 -11.16 -4.12
N ARG A 54 -4.56 -10.72 -4.29
CA ARG A 54 -3.57 -10.62 -3.22
C ARG A 54 -2.74 -9.34 -3.28
N ILE A 55 -2.41 -8.81 -2.11
CA ILE A 55 -1.43 -7.74 -1.94
C ILE A 55 -0.39 -8.14 -0.90
N VAL A 56 0.88 -7.92 -1.24
CA VAL A 56 2.03 -8.17 -0.36
C VAL A 56 2.67 -6.82 -0.03
N VAL A 57 2.78 -6.51 1.26
CA VAL A 57 3.36 -5.24 1.72
C VAL A 57 4.60 -5.50 2.57
N GLY A 58 5.75 -5.11 2.04
CA GLY A 58 7.01 -5.11 2.78
C GLY A 58 7.11 -3.86 3.68
N VAL A 59 7.18 -4.06 4.99
CA VAL A 59 7.31 -3.01 5.99
C VAL A 59 8.77 -2.93 6.43
N CYS A 60 9.47 -1.84 6.12
CA CYS A 60 10.90 -1.72 6.44
C CYS A 60 11.18 -1.90 7.93
N ASP A 61 12.22 -2.67 8.26
CA ASP A 61 12.67 -2.90 9.63
C ASP A 61 14.20 -3.01 9.72
N GLY A 62 14.74 -2.92 10.94
CA GLY A 62 16.15 -3.13 11.25
C GLY A 62 17.10 -2.32 10.35
N PRO A 63 18.02 -2.96 9.60
CA PRO A 63 18.99 -2.26 8.75
C PRO A 63 18.38 -1.29 7.74
N MET A 64 17.16 -1.55 7.28
CA MET A 64 16.45 -0.68 6.32
C MET A 64 16.05 0.68 6.92
N LEU A 65 16.04 0.82 8.24
CA LEU A 65 15.73 2.07 8.94
C LEU A 65 16.98 2.87 9.34
N SER A 66 18.17 2.26 9.29
CA SER A 66 19.43 2.86 9.80
C SER A 66 19.81 4.21 9.20
N LYS A 67 19.38 4.49 7.97
CA LYS A 67 19.65 5.75 7.25
C LYS A 67 18.55 6.81 7.43
N LYS A 68 17.49 6.49 8.17
CA LYS A 68 16.38 7.43 8.41
C LYS A 68 16.78 8.38 9.54
N GLN A 69 16.54 9.67 9.31
CA GLN A 69 16.60 10.65 10.38
C GLN A 69 15.52 10.30 11.43
N PHE A 70 15.91 10.23 12.70
CA PHE A 70 15.04 9.86 13.82
C PHE A 70 14.47 8.43 13.73
N ALA A 71 15.28 7.46 13.31
CA ALA A 71 14.87 6.06 13.25
C ALA A 71 14.32 5.54 14.59
N GLU A 72 14.82 6.06 15.70
CA GLU A 72 14.39 5.77 17.07
C GLU A 72 12.97 6.26 17.41
N LEU A 73 12.39 7.17 16.61
CA LEU A 73 11.03 7.68 16.80
C LEU A 73 9.98 6.97 15.94
N ILE A 74 10.42 6.07 15.05
CA ILE A 74 9.55 5.27 14.19
C ILE A 74 8.74 4.30 15.05
N GLN A 75 7.45 4.12 14.73
CA GLN A 75 6.59 3.17 15.42
C GLN A 75 7.14 1.73 15.35
N PRO A 76 6.90 0.89 16.38
CA PRO A 76 7.23 -0.52 16.34
C PRO A 76 6.74 -1.20 15.06
N THR A 77 7.52 -2.15 14.54
CA THR A 77 7.24 -2.80 13.26
C THR A 77 5.88 -3.48 13.25
N GLU A 78 5.52 -4.14 14.35
CA GLU A 78 4.23 -4.81 14.52
C GLU A 78 3.07 -3.81 14.46
N GLU A 79 3.21 -2.63 15.07
CA GLU A 79 2.18 -1.58 15.03
C GLU A 79 2.01 -1.04 13.60
N ARG A 80 3.11 -0.82 12.87
CA ARG A 80 3.07 -0.37 11.47
C ARG A 80 2.42 -1.41 10.57
N MET A 81 2.78 -2.69 10.73
CA MET A 81 2.18 -3.80 9.97
C MET A 81 0.68 -3.91 10.22
N HIS A 82 0.26 -3.84 11.48
CA HIS A 82 -1.16 -3.89 11.86
C HIS A 82 -1.95 -2.71 11.26
N ASN A 83 -1.39 -1.50 11.31
CA ASN A 83 -2.01 -0.31 10.73
C ASN A 83 -2.16 -0.43 9.20
N VAL A 84 -1.16 -0.97 8.51
CA VAL A 84 -1.20 -1.23 7.05
C VAL A 84 -2.30 -2.23 6.72
N GLU A 85 -2.35 -3.37 7.41
CA GLU A 85 -3.34 -4.41 7.17
C GLU A 85 -4.76 -3.88 7.38
N ASN A 86 -5.02 -3.25 8.52
CA ASN A 86 -6.32 -2.67 8.84
C ASN A 86 -6.75 -1.63 7.79
N TYR A 87 -5.83 -0.77 7.36
CA TYR A 87 -6.14 0.23 6.35
C TYR A 87 -6.54 -0.40 5.01
N ILE A 88 -5.76 -1.36 4.51
CA ILE A 88 -6.09 -2.05 3.25
C ILE A 88 -7.42 -2.80 3.38
N LYS A 89 -7.65 -3.49 4.49
CA LYS A 89 -8.89 -4.22 4.75
C LYS A 89 -10.11 -3.30 4.85
N SER A 90 -9.93 -2.07 5.34
CA SER A 90 -11.01 -1.08 5.33
C SER A 90 -11.43 -0.63 3.92
N ILE A 91 -10.51 -0.71 2.95
CA ILE A 91 -10.77 -0.36 1.53
C ILE A 91 -11.32 -1.56 0.76
N LYS A 92 -10.69 -2.73 0.91
CA LYS A 92 -11.03 -3.95 0.16
C LYS A 92 -11.05 -5.17 1.10
N PRO A 93 -12.15 -5.39 1.85
CA PRO A 93 -12.21 -6.40 2.92
C PRO A 93 -11.86 -7.83 2.48
N LYS A 94 -12.21 -8.19 1.24
CA LYS A 94 -11.99 -9.53 0.67
C LYS A 94 -10.59 -9.75 0.09
N LEU A 95 -9.77 -8.71 -0.07
CA LEU A 95 -8.42 -8.85 -0.62
C LEU A 95 -7.55 -9.67 0.34
N VAL A 96 -6.76 -10.62 -0.15
CA VAL A 96 -5.77 -11.31 0.68
C VAL A 96 -4.64 -10.32 0.95
N VAL A 97 -4.40 -10.01 2.22
CA VAL A 97 -3.37 -9.05 2.64
C VAL A 97 -2.27 -9.82 3.36
N GLN A 98 -1.06 -9.72 2.85
CA GLN A 98 0.14 -10.26 3.48
C GLN A 98 1.06 -9.11 3.79
N VAL A 99 1.35 -8.90 5.06
CA VAL A 99 2.25 -7.84 5.51
C VAL A 99 3.43 -8.51 6.20
N GLU A 100 4.64 -8.14 5.79
CA GLU A 100 5.86 -8.76 6.31
C GLU A 100 6.92 -7.70 6.60
N PRO A 101 7.72 -7.88 7.67
CA PRO A 101 8.89 -7.04 7.87
C PRO A 101 9.94 -7.33 6.80
N ILE A 102 10.57 -6.30 6.26
CA ILE A 102 11.70 -6.42 5.32
C ILE A 102 12.95 -5.79 5.91
N THR A 103 14.03 -6.56 5.97
CA THR A 103 15.33 -6.12 6.51
C THR A 103 16.39 -5.91 5.41
N ASP A 104 16.01 -6.12 4.16
CA ASP A 104 16.80 -5.89 2.95
C ASP A 104 15.95 -5.20 1.84
N PRO A 105 16.58 -4.70 0.75
CA PRO A 105 15.88 -3.98 -0.30
C PRO A 105 14.96 -4.82 -1.20
N TYR A 106 15.06 -6.15 -1.15
CA TYR A 106 14.37 -7.07 -2.06
C TYR A 106 13.07 -7.60 -1.44
N GLY A 107 13.12 -8.01 -0.17
CA GLY A 107 11.98 -8.62 0.52
C GLY A 107 11.41 -9.83 -0.24
N PRO A 108 10.08 -10.07 -0.20
CA PRO A 108 9.48 -11.24 -0.84
C PRO A 108 9.50 -11.20 -2.38
N SER A 109 9.86 -10.06 -2.98
CA SER A 109 9.76 -9.86 -4.44
C SER A 109 10.71 -10.71 -5.28
N ILE A 110 11.78 -11.23 -4.69
CA ILE A 110 12.76 -12.08 -5.38
C ILE A 110 12.48 -13.59 -5.24
N ILE A 111 11.55 -13.97 -4.38
CA ILE A 111 11.22 -15.39 -4.08
C ILE A 111 9.79 -15.77 -4.45
N ASP A 112 8.85 -14.82 -4.43
CA ASP A 112 7.46 -15.09 -4.71
C ASP A 112 7.17 -14.98 -6.22
N GLU A 113 7.16 -16.15 -6.88
CA GLU A 113 6.91 -16.28 -8.32
C GLU A 113 5.47 -15.93 -8.74
N HIS A 114 4.54 -15.77 -7.80
CA HIS A 114 3.15 -15.45 -8.10
C HIS A 114 2.87 -13.95 -8.17
N LEU A 115 3.86 -13.10 -7.89
CA LEU A 115 3.73 -11.65 -8.01
C LEU A 115 3.63 -11.23 -9.48
N GLU A 116 2.60 -10.46 -9.82
CA GLU A 116 2.35 -9.98 -11.19
C GLU A 116 2.79 -8.53 -11.41
N ALA A 117 2.81 -7.71 -10.35
CA ALA A 117 3.22 -6.32 -10.44
C ALA A 117 3.90 -5.79 -9.16
N ILE A 118 4.85 -4.87 -9.35
CA ILE A 118 5.46 -4.08 -8.28
C ILE A 118 4.96 -2.64 -8.41
N LEU A 119 4.29 -2.11 -7.39
CA LEU A 119 3.94 -0.69 -7.36
C LEU A 119 5.03 0.09 -6.62
N VAL A 120 5.62 1.06 -7.30
CA VAL A 120 6.66 1.94 -6.74
C VAL A 120 6.17 3.38 -6.68
N ARG A 121 6.69 4.15 -5.71
CA ARG A 121 6.51 5.58 -5.62
C ARG A 121 7.85 6.29 -5.79
N LEU A 122 7.91 7.23 -6.73
CA LEU A 122 9.02 8.16 -6.83
C LEU A 122 8.84 9.29 -5.82
N LYS A 123 9.90 9.59 -5.07
CA LYS A 123 10.01 10.85 -4.34
C LYS A 123 10.70 11.82 -5.29
N LEU A 124 9.92 12.75 -5.85
CA LEU A 124 10.44 13.86 -6.65
C LEU A 124 11.13 14.88 -5.72
#